data_AF-A0A959EQJ7-F1
#
_entry.id   AF-A0A959EQJ7-F1
#
_cell.length_a   1.000
_cell.length_b   1.000
_cell.length_c   1.000
_cell.angle_alpha   90.00
_cell.angle_beta   90.00
_cell.angle_gamma   90.00
#
_symmetry.space_group_name_H-M   'P 1'
#
loop_
_entity.id
_entity.type
_entity.pdbx_description
1 polymer ?
#
loop_
_entity_poly.entity_id
_entity_poly.type
_entity_poly.pdbx_seq_one_letter_code
_entity_poly.pdbx_strand_id
1 'polypeptide(L)'
;MNSNGHPLLLLFFWALPFFLCAQTHDCPPFQTPPSPTESERPSRIFAPGLSDPTGVHGPASVAARAPYPDLQIPRPDYPLIPLPENDPVDYLTGNFQESEADLQLQTLGRPFSFRRYYNSLSHAEGAFGPKWMHSFEQHLSEQPDGTIALETPGGELLFTRQEKDSALMAPIGYPLQLQRLPNGNYELLKPQGDRLTFNARGRLIAIGSPDGYSFQLLYSGEDRLVQVVYPMERILRFRYDTIGLLTQIEDPIGRTVRYHYDSQHRLVRVVNPQGQSKTYTYDRDHLLT
;
A
#
# COMPACT_ATOMS: atom_id res chain seq x y z
N MET A 1 -61.12 -14.18 23.04
CA MET A 1 -62.23 -13.72 22.19
C MET A 1 -61.58 -12.99 21.01
N ASN A 2 -61.13 -13.72 19.98
CA ASN A 2 -61.79 -13.96 18.67
C ASN A 2 -62.23 -12.63 18.02
N SER A 3 -61.82 -12.25 16.80
CA SER A 3 -61.88 -13.04 15.55
C SER A 3 -60.88 -12.63 14.44
N ASN A 4 -60.32 -13.66 13.81
CA ASN A 4 -59.89 -13.89 12.41
C ASN A 4 -60.11 -12.84 11.29
N GLY A 5 -59.14 -12.78 10.36
CA GLY A 5 -59.33 -12.34 8.96
C GLY A 5 -58.05 -12.14 8.12
N HIS A 6 -57.46 -13.21 7.57
CA HIS A 6 -56.65 -13.22 6.32
C HIS A 6 -57.60 -13.29 5.09
N PRO A 7 -57.21 -13.09 3.79
CA PRO A 7 -55.92 -13.37 3.09
C PRO A 7 -55.48 -12.22 2.10
N LEU A 8 -54.37 -12.22 1.35
CA LEU A 8 -54.02 -13.04 0.17
C LEU A 8 -52.61 -12.70 -0.36
N LEU A 9 -51.89 -13.72 -0.85
CA LEU A 9 -50.63 -13.68 -1.60
C LEU A 9 -50.77 -12.96 -2.96
N LEU A 10 -49.70 -12.28 -3.42
CA LEU A 10 -49.33 -12.23 -4.84
C LEU A 10 -47.79 -12.13 -4.99
N LEU A 11 -47.23 -13.20 -5.55
CA LEU A 11 -45.86 -13.31 -6.08
C LEU A 11 -45.86 -12.79 -7.52
N PHE A 12 -44.88 -11.97 -7.91
CA PHE A 12 -44.57 -11.73 -9.32
C PHE A 12 -43.10 -12.02 -9.60
N PHE A 13 -42.87 -13.17 -10.23
CA PHE A 13 -41.72 -13.48 -11.06
C PHE A 13 -41.80 -12.65 -12.35
N TRP A 14 -40.68 -12.07 -12.79
CA TRP A 14 -40.49 -11.74 -14.21
C TRP A 14 -39.18 -12.33 -14.71
N ALA A 15 -39.30 -12.92 -15.89
CA ALA A 15 -38.39 -13.86 -16.50
C ALA A 15 -37.31 -13.16 -17.34
N LEU A 16 -36.16 -13.83 -17.42
CA LEU A 16 -35.12 -13.63 -18.45
C LEU A 16 -35.66 -14.03 -19.83
N PRO A 17 -35.31 -13.32 -20.91
CA PRO A 17 -35.30 -13.93 -22.23
C PRO A 17 -33.89 -14.46 -22.52
N PHE A 18 -33.76 -15.78 -22.48
CA PHE A 18 -32.78 -16.52 -23.28
C PHE A 18 -33.12 -16.28 -24.76
N PHE A 19 -32.16 -15.79 -25.54
CA PHE A 19 -32.20 -15.95 -27.00
C PHE A 19 -31.25 -17.09 -27.37
N LEU A 20 -31.87 -18.24 -27.65
CA LEU A 20 -31.31 -19.34 -28.40
C LEU A 20 -31.53 -18.99 -29.88
N CYS A 21 -30.47 -18.91 -30.68
CA CYS A 21 -30.61 -18.98 -32.14
C CYS A 21 -29.56 -19.96 -32.67
N ALA A 22 -30.05 -21.13 -33.07
CA ALA A 22 -29.34 -22.12 -33.85
C ALA A 22 -30.02 -22.21 -35.22
N GLN A 23 -29.21 -22.12 -36.27
CA GLN A 23 -29.43 -22.61 -37.63
C GLN A 23 -30.59 -22.03 -38.44
N THR A 24 -30.32 -20.92 -39.12
CA THR A 24 -30.67 -20.73 -40.54
C THR A 24 -29.56 -19.94 -41.22
N HIS A 25 -29.14 -20.39 -42.40
CA HIS A 25 -28.10 -19.80 -43.23
C HIS A 25 -28.45 -18.36 -43.64
N ASP A 26 -27.74 -17.38 -43.05
CA ASP A 26 -27.23 -16.16 -43.70
C ASP A 26 -26.74 -15.19 -42.63
N CYS A 27 -25.42 -15.13 -42.44
CA CYS A 27 -24.76 -14.18 -41.54
C CYS A 27 -23.72 -13.41 -42.37
N PRO A 28 -23.76 -12.07 -42.47
CA PRO A 28 -22.76 -11.32 -43.22
C PRO A 28 -21.40 -11.39 -42.50
N PRO A 29 -20.27 -11.50 -43.23
CA PRO A 29 -18.97 -11.66 -42.60
C PRO A 29 -18.56 -10.43 -41.79
N PHE A 30 -17.97 -10.69 -40.63
CA PHE A 30 -17.26 -9.72 -39.80
C PHE A 30 -16.17 -9.03 -40.64
N GLN A 31 -16.26 -7.71 -40.82
CA GLN A 31 -15.19 -6.93 -41.44
C GLN A 31 -14.14 -6.62 -40.37
N THR A 32 -12.91 -7.09 -40.58
CA THR A 32 -11.75 -6.65 -39.80
C THR A 32 -11.37 -5.22 -40.19
N PRO A 33 -11.13 -4.30 -39.23
CA PRO A 33 -10.58 -3.00 -39.57
C PRO A 33 -9.16 -3.13 -40.16
N PRO A 34 -8.77 -2.28 -41.13
CA PRO A 34 -7.45 -2.37 -41.75
C PRO A 34 -6.33 -2.00 -40.76
N SER A 35 -5.22 -2.74 -40.85
CA SER A 35 -3.97 -2.38 -40.18
C SER A 35 -3.46 -1.01 -40.64
N PRO A 36 -2.90 -0.18 -39.76
CA PRO A 36 -2.39 1.13 -40.15
C PRO A 36 -1.21 1.00 -41.12
N THR A 37 -1.32 1.69 -42.26
CA THR A 37 -0.30 1.81 -43.29
C THR A 37 0.91 2.60 -42.76
N GLU A 38 2.11 2.18 -43.15
CA GLU A 38 3.39 2.80 -42.84
C GLU A 38 3.50 4.20 -43.50
N SER A 39 2.84 5.21 -42.93
CA SER A 39 2.92 6.61 -43.41
C SER A 39 2.54 7.64 -42.33
N GLU A 40 2.97 7.46 -41.08
CA GLU A 40 2.97 8.55 -40.07
C GLU A 40 4.20 8.46 -39.17
N ARG A 41 5.41 8.46 -39.75
CA ARG A 41 6.65 8.76 -39.00
C ARG A 41 6.99 10.25 -39.13
N PRO A 42 7.02 11.05 -38.04
CA PRO A 42 7.69 12.33 -38.09
C PRO A 42 9.22 12.14 -38.22
N SER A 43 9.78 13.01 -39.05
CA SER A 43 11.05 12.89 -39.77
C SER A 43 12.30 12.96 -38.89
N ARG A 44 13.32 12.18 -39.25
CA ARG A 44 14.70 12.30 -38.76
C ARG A 44 15.27 13.67 -39.14
N ILE A 45 15.61 14.50 -38.16
CA ILE A 45 16.50 15.65 -38.37
C ILE A 45 17.95 15.12 -38.34
N PHE A 46 18.63 15.26 -39.48
CA PHE A 46 20.05 15.06 -39.63
C PHE A 46 20.84 16.13 -38.86
N ALA A 47 21.85 15.73 -38.10
CA ALA A 47 22.99 16.60 -37.79
C ALA A 47 24.10 16.32 -38.83
N PRO A 48 24.67 17.33 -39.51
CA PRO A 48 25.87 17.13 -40.30
C PRO A 48 27.08 17.05 -39.38
N GLY A 49 27.96 16.09 -39.66
CA GLY A 49 29.22 15.90 -38.96
C GLY A 49 30.26 16.97 -39.29
N LEU A 50 31.23 17.08 -38.39
CA LEU A 50 32.58 17.55 -38.67
C LEU A 50 33.57 16.57 -38.02
N SER A 51 34.38 15.97 -38.90
CA SER A 51 35.70 15.32 -38.73
C SER A 51 36.66 16.14 -37.84
N ASP A 52 37.77 15.70 -37.23
CA ASP A 52 38.66 14.52 -37.26
C ASP A 52 39.50 14.57 -35.94
N PRO A 53 40.24 13.54 -35.50
CA PRO A 53 41.00 13.52 -34.26
C PRO A 53 42.42 14.05 -34.47
N THR A 54 42.92 14.88 -33.54
CA THR A 54 44.32 14.97 -33.05
C THR A 54 44.53 16.32 -32.36
N GLY A 55 45.01 16.31 -31.11
CA GLY A 55 45.38 17.55 -30.43
C GLY A 55 45.50 17.39 -28.92
N VAL A 56 46.72 17.11 -28.47
CA VAL A 56 47.11 17.16 -27.05
C VAL A 56 47.09 18.62 -26.58
N HIS A 57 46.31 18.95 -25.55
CA HIS A 57 46.50 20.14 -24.72
C HIS A 57 46.22 19.80 -23.24
N GLY A 58 47.07 20.33 -22.37
CA GLY A 58 47.22 19.98 -20.94
C GLY A 58 46.03 20.32 -20.03
N PRO A 59 46.19 20.20 -18.69
CA PRO A 59 45.08 20.22 -17.76
C PRO A 59 44.45 21.62 -17.70
N ALA A 60 43.25 21.75 -18.29
CA ALA A 60 42.38 22.89 -18.06
C ALA A 60 41.76 22.75 -16.66
N SER A 61 41.95 23.78 -15.84
CA SER A 61 41.30 23.95 -14.54
C SER A 61 39.78 23.76 -14.66
N VAL A 62 39.22 22.86 -13.87
CA VAL A 62 37.76 22.74 -13.72
C VAL A 62 37.28 23.95 -12.92
N ALA A 63 36.75 24.94 -13.62
CA ALA A 63 35.99 26.02 -13.00
C ALA A 63 34.77 25.41 -12.29
N ALA A 64 34.58 25.76 -11.02
CA ALA A 64 33.41 25.38 -10.23
C ALA A 64 32.14 25.80 -10.98
N ARG A 65 31.32 24.83 -11.37
CA ARG A 65 29.95 25.09 -11.83
C ARG A 65 29.18 25.72 -10.66
N ALA A 66 28.49 26.82 -10.95
CA ALA A 66 27.59 27.46 -10.00
C ALA A 66 26.56 26.45 -9.44
N PRO A 67 26.16 26.57 -8.16
CA PRO A 67 25.15 25.69 -7.58
C PRO A 67 23.84 25.82 -8.38
N TYR A 68 23.26 24.67 -8.73
CA TYR A 68 21.92 24.64 -9.33
C TYR A 68 20.93 25.26 -8.33
N PRO A 69 20.02 26.15 -8.76
CA PRO A 69 18.98 26.64 -7.89
C PRO A 69 18.09 25.47 -7.46
N ASP A 70 17.70 25.43 -6.18
CA ASP A 70 16.73 24.48 -5.64
C ASP A 70 15.43 24.57 -6.44
N LEU A 71 15.31 23.69 -7.44
CA LEU A 71 14.04 23.40 -8.05
C LEU A 71 13.24 22.64 -6.98
N GLN A 72 12.32 23.34 -6.34
CA GLN A 72 11.20 22.70 -5.66
C GLN A 72 10.37 21.99 -6.72
N ILE A 73 10.78 20.78 -7.09
CA ILE A 73 10.01 19.90 -7.96
C ILE A 73 8.77 19.50 -7.15
N PRO A 74 7.55 19.84 -7.59
CA PRO A 74 6.35 19.36 -6.92
C PRO A 74 6.36 17.84 -6.92
N ARG A 75 6.00 17.24 -5.77
CA ARG A 75 5.95 15.78 -5.58
C ARG A 75 5.14 15.16 -6.73
N PRO A 76 5.73 14.34 -7.59
CA PRO A 76 4.94 13.69 -8.59
C PRO A 76 4.22 12.50 -7.94
N ASP A 77 2.89 12.53 -8.02
CA ASP A 77 1.99 11.44 -7.63
C ASP A 77 2.21 10.22 -8.54
N TYR A 78 3.31 9.50 -8.36
CA TYR A 78 3.56 8.27 -9.10
C TYR A 78 3.09 7.05 -8.32
N PRO A 79 2.43 6.10 -9.00
CA PRO A 79 2.26 4.79 -8.44
C PRO A 79 3.63 4.15 -8.24
N LEU A 80 3.92 3.72 -7.02
CA LEU A 80 4.95 2.77 -6.64
C LEU A 80 4.99 1.68 -7.71
N ILE A 81 5.91 1.84 -8.66
CA ILE A 81 6.26 0.77 -9.57
C ILE A 81 6.72 -0.35 -8.65
N PRO A 82 6.16 -1.58 -8.74
CA PRO A 82 6.69 -2.69 -7.97
C PRO A 82 8.18 -2.81 -8.32
N LEU A 83 9.04 -2.56 -7.33
CA LEU A 83 10.48 -2.70 -7.48
C LEU A 83 10.77 -4.06 -8.10
N PRO A 84 11.69 -4.18 -9.07
CA PRO A 84 12.16 -5.49 -9.50
C PRO A 84 12.59 -6.25 -8.25
N GLU A 85 12.19 -7.52 -8.15
CA GLU A 85 12.03 -8.34 -6.94
C GLU A 85 13.29 -8.46 -6.03
N ASN A 86 14.43 -7.88 -6.42
CA ASN A 86 15.70 -7.92 -5.70
C ASN A 86 16.49 -6.59 -5.66
N ASP A 87 15.96 -5.46 -6.16
CA ASP A 87 16.62 -4.16 -5.97
C ASP A 87 15.90 -3.36 -4.87
N PRO A 88 16.52 -3.17 -3.69
CA PRO A 88 15.92 -2.39 -2.62
C PRO A 88 15.89 -0.89 -2.95
N VAL A 89 16.55 -0.43 -4.01
CA VAL A 89 16.60 0.98 -4.40
C VAL A 89 15.68 1.25 -5.57
N ASP A 90 14.76 2.19 -5.38
CA ASP A 90 13.99 2.78 -6.46
C ASP A 90 14.91 3.67 -7.32
N TYR A 91 15.11 3.29 -8.58
CA TYR A 91 16.02 3.97 -9.51
C TYR A 91 15.56 5.39 -9.91
N LEU A 92 14.28 5.72 -9.76
CA LEU A 92 13.74 7.05 -10.09
C LEU A 92 13.91 8.03 -8.94
N THR A 93 13.76 7.54 -7.70
CA THR A 93 13.69 8.39 -6.50
C THR A 93 14.91 8.26 -5.61
N GLY A 94 15.74 7.23 -5.81
CA GLY A 94 16.82 6.86 -4.88
C GLY A 94 16.30 6.32 -3.55
N ASN A 95 15.00 6.00 -3.45
CA ASN A 95 14.42 5.48 -2.22
C ASN A 95 14.91 4.06 -1.94
N PHE A 96 15.61 3.88 -0.83
CA PHE A 96 15.97 2.56 -0.33
C PHE A 96 14.83 2.04 0.56
N GLN A 97 14.26 0.91 0.17
CA GLN A 97 13.20 0.21 0.88
C GLN A 97 13.64 -1.21 1.21
N GLU A 98 13.50 -1.58 2.48
CA GLU A 98 13.72 -2.95 2.95
C GLU A 98 12.50 -3.39 3.74
N SER A 99 12.18 -4.68 3.71
CA SER A 99 11.17 -5.23 4.60
C SER A 99 11.51 -6.62 5.09
N GLU A 100 11.09 -6.93 6.30
CA GLU A 100 11.37 -8.22 6.94
C GLU A 100 10.16 -8.72 7.72
N ALA A 101 9.86 -10.01 7.55
CA ALA A 101 8.78 -10.67 8.27
C ALA A 101 9.31 -11.16 9.62
N ASP A 102 8.98 -10.44 10.69
CA ASP A 102 9.47 -10.75 12.03
C ASP A 102 8.68 -11.91 12.68
N LEU A 103 7.41 -12.07 12.31
CA LEU A 103 6.56 -13.14 12.82
C LEU A 103 5.63 -13.65 11.72
N GLN A 104 5.68 -14.96 11.49
CA GLN A 104 4.75 -15.64 10.61
C GLN A 104 3.96 -16.69 11.41
N LEU A 105 2.64 -16.67 11.25
CA LEU A 105 1.76 -17.69 11.82
C LEU A 105 1.06 -18.42 10.69
N GLN A 106 1.10 -19.75 10.77
CA GLN A 106 0.19 -20.58 9.99
C GLN A 106 -1.21 -20.44 10.60
N THR A 107 -2.08 -19.75 9.88
CA THR A 107 -3.49 -19.55 10.18
C THR A 107 -4.33 -20.26 9.14
N LEU A 108 -5.57 -20.62 9.49
CA LEU A 108 -6.50 -21.19 8.53
C LEU A 108 -6.74 -20.17 7.40
N GLY A 109 -6.65 -20.61 6.14
CA GLY A 109 -6.84 -19.76 4.97
C GLY A 109 -5.55 -19.13 4.45
N ARG A 110 -5.08 -18.07 5.11
CA ARG A 110 -3.89 -17.32 4.68
C ARG A 110 -2.86 -17.22 5.79
N PRO A 111 -1.56 -17.40 5.52
CA PRO A 111 -0.51 -17.15 6.50
C PRO A 111 -0.58 -15.71 6.99
N PHE A 112 -0.55 -15.54 8.31
CA PHE A 112 -0.33 -14.24 8.90
C PHE A 112 1.15 -13.88 8.80
N SER A 113 1.44 -12.63 8.45
CA SER A 113 2.79 -12.08 8.49
C SER A 113 2.76 -10.69 9.11
N PHE A 114 3.45 -10.54 10.25
CA PHE A 114 3.83 -9.24 10.76
C PHE A 114 5.15 -8.85 10.11
N ARG A 115 5.13 -7.74 9.37
CA ARG A 115 6.30 -7.27 8.62
C ARG A 115 6.66 -5.86 9.05
N ARG A 116 7.95 -5.65 9.19
CA ARG A 116 8.57 -4.33 9.32
C ARG A 116 9.04 -3.82 7.99
N TYR A 117 8.93 -2.51 7.79
CA TYR A 117 9.31 -1.82 6.57
C TYR A 117 10.19 -0.63 6.94
N TYR A 118 11.30 -0.50 6.23
CA TYR A 118 12.15 0.68 6.23
C TYR A 118 11.99 1.40 4.90
N ASN A 119 11.97 2.73 4.93
CA ASN A 119 11.92 3.57 3.74
C ASN A 119 12.80 4.81 3.97
N SER A 120 13.86 4.96 3.17
CA SER A 120 14.84 6.03 3.37
C SER A 120 14.28 7.43 3.15
N LEU A 121 13.24 7.57 2.34
CA LEU A 121 12.54 8.84 2.10
C LEU A 121 11.37 9.08 3.05
N SER A 122 11.03 8.12 3.91
CA SER A 122 9.95 8.30 4.88
C SER A 122 10.30 9.38 5.90
N HIS A 123 9.31 10.21 6.18
CA HIS A 123 9.30 11.15 7.31
C HIS A 123 8.43 10.63 8.47
N ALA A 124 7.84 9.44 8.32
CA ALA A 124 7.00 8.86 9.36
C ALA A 124 7.85 8.39 10.55
N GLU A 125 7.33 8.63 11.75
CA GLU A 125 7.77 8.02 13.00
C GLU A 125 6.77 6.93 13.38
N GLY A 126 6.97 5.72 12.84
CA GLY A 126 6.12 4.59 13.15
C GLY A 126 6.40 4.01 14.53
N ALA A 127 5.79 2.88 14.85
CA ALA A 127 5.99 2.19 16.12
C ALA A 127 7.45 1.72 16.34
N PHE A 128 8.27 1.73 15.29
CA PHE A 128 9.68 1.35 15.32
C PHE A 128 10.64 2.55 15.28
N GLY A 129 10.10 3.77 15.42
CA GLY A 129 10.88 4.99 15.37
C GLY A 129 11.07 5.52 13.94
N PRO A 130 12.06 6.40 13.73
CA PRO A 130 12.23 7.10 12.46
C PRO A 130 12.36 6.15 11.27
N LYS A 131 11.63 6.42 10.18
CA LYS A 131 11.68 5.71 8.89
C LYS A 131 11.20 4.26 8.90
N TRP A 132 10.79 3.74 10.06
CA TRP A 132 10.29 2.38 10.21
C TRP A 132 8.79 2.36 10.51
N MET A 133 8.08 1.49 9.82
CA MET A 133 6.65 1.21 10.05
C MET A 133 6.40 -0.30 10.04
N HIS A 134 5.23 -0.73 10.51
CA HIS A 134 4.78 -2.11 10.34
C HIS A 134 3.52 -2.26 9.49
N SER A 135 3.23 -3.50 9.08
CA SER A 135 2.14 -3.88 8.17
C SER A 135 0.72 -3.40 8.57
N PHE A 136 0.51 -2.94 9.80
CA PHE A 136 -0.78 -2.46 10.31
C PHE A 136 -0.82 -0.95 10.55
N GLU A 137 0.29 -0.25 10.35
CA GLU A 137 0.32 1.20 10.37
C GLU A 137 -0.22 1.72 9.04
N GLN A 138 -1.54 1.67 8.93
CA GLN A 138 -2.28 2.24 7.81
C GLN A 138 -3.36 3.16 8.35
N HIS A 139 -3.41 4.38 7.82
CA HIS A 139 -4.27 5.43 8.32
C HIS A 139 -4.87 6.24 7.17
N LEU A 140 -6.15 6.56 7.28
CA LEU A 140 -6.83 7.48 6.38
C LEU A 140 -6.94 8.87 7.04
N SER A 141 -6.60 9.91 6.29
CA SER A 141 -6.82 11.30 6.70
C SER A 141 -7.61 12.04 5.61
N GLU A 142 -8.60 12.83 6.02
CA GLU A 142 -9.37 13.68 5.10
C GLU A 142 -8.73 15.06 5.04
N GLN A 143 -8.39 15.50 3.83
CA GLN A 143 -7.84 16.82 3.56
C GLN A 143 -8.95 17.88 3.43
N PRO A 144 -8.65 19.18 3.58
CA PRO A 144 -9.65 20.25 3.51
C PRO A 144 -10.38 20.35 2.16
N ASP A 145 -9.77 19.87 1.08
CA ASP A 145 -10.35 19.81 -0.27
C ASP A 145 -11.28 18.59 -0.47
N GLY A 146 -11.40 17.72 0.54
CA GLY A 146 -12.20 16.50 0.51
C GLY A 146 -11.48 15.29 -0.11
N THR A 147 -10.20 15.42 -0.45
CA THR A 147 -9.32 14.29 -0.82
C THR A 147 -9.04 13.44 0.41
N ILE A 148 -9.00 12.12 0.25
CA ILE A 148 -8.61 11.20 1.32
C ILE A 148 -7.19 10.70 1.07
N ALA A 149 -6.26 10.94 1.98
CA ALA A 149 -4.94 10.34 1.95
C ALA A 149 -4.95 9.02 2.71
N LEU A 150 -4.36 7.98 2.13
CA LEU A 150 -4.05 6.71 2.78
C LEU A 150 -2.55 6.62 2.99
N GLU A 151 -2.12 6.75 4.23
CA GLU A 151 -0.75 6.46 4.64
C GLU A 151 -0.58 4.95 4.82
N THR A 152 0.47 4.42 4.22
CA THR A 152 0.87 3.01 4.33
C THR A 152 2.37 2.91 4.56
N PRO A 153 2.89 1.74 4.98
CA PRO A 153 4.34 1.52 5.03
C PRO A 153 5.05 1.67 3.67
N GLY A 154 4.31 1.54 2.56
CA GLY A 154 4.84 1.74 1.22
C GLY A 154 4.83 3.20 0.76
N GLY A 155 4.19 4.10 1.51
CA GLY A 155 3.98 5.50 1.13
C GLY A 155 2.51 5.92 1.18
N GLU A 156 2.24 7.09 0.65
CA GLU A 156 0.94 7.76 0.66
C GLU A 156 0.19 7.57 -0.66
N LEU A 157 -1.13 7.35 -0.60
CA LEU A 157 -2.02 7.29 -1.76
C LEU A 157 -3.16 8.28 -1.61
N LEU A 158 -3.40 9.10 -2.63
CA LEU A 158 -4.46 10.11 -2.62
C LEU A 158 -5.71 9.64 -3.36
N PHE A 159 -6.84 9.65 -2.68
CA PHE A 159 -8.13 9.28 -3.23
C PHE A 159 -9.01 10.51 -3.42
N THR A 160 -9.50 10.71 -4.65
CA THR A 160 -10.35 11.86 -4.99
C THR A 160 -11.82 11.49 -4.98
N ARG A 161 -12.67 12.45 -4.62
CA ARG A 161 -14.12 12.23 -4.52
C ARG A 161 -14.77 12.10 -5.90
N GLN A 162 -15.62 11.11 -6.07
CA GLN A 162 -16.52 11.05 -7.22
C GLN A 162 -17.78 11.89 -6.91
N GLU A 163 -18.12 12.87 -7.75
CA GLU A 163 -19.13 13.92 -7.44
C GLU A 163 -20.54 13.44 -7.03
N LYS A 164 -20.87 12.15 -7.20
CA LYS A 164 -22.22 11.60 -6.93
C LYS A 164 -22.25 10.29 -6.14
N ASP A 165 -21.11 9.73 -5.73
CA ASP A 165 -21.08 8.43 -5.06
C ASP A 165 -20.23 8.48 -3.77
N SER A 166 -20.47 7.53 -2.87
CA SER A 166 -19.63 7.33 -1.68
C SER A 166 -18.28 6.68 -2.02
N ALA A 167 -18.08 6.32 -3.29
CA ALA A 167 -16.84 5.80 -3.84
C ALA A 167 -15.81 6.91 -4.06
N LEU A 168 -14.55 6.59 -3.74
CA LEU A 168 -13.38 7.45 -3.92
C LEU A 168 -12.45 6.82 -4.95
N MET A 169 -11.99 7.63 -5.90
CA MET A 169 -11.13 7.18 -6.99
C MET A 169 -9.69 7.10 -6.52
N ALA A 170 -9.08 5.92 -6.66
CA ALA A 170 -7.66 5.71 -6.42
C ALA A 170 -6.79 6.42 -7.48
N PRO A 171 -5.50 6.68 -7.20
CA PRO A 171 -4.57 7.16 -8.21
C PRO A 171 -4.43 6.15 -9.36
N ILE A 172 -4.12 6.67 -10.54
CA ILE A 172 -3.91 5.84 -11.74
C ILE A 172 -2.83 4.78 -11.45
N GLY A 173 -3.09 3.54 -11.84
CA GLY A 173 -2.16 2.41 -11.61
C GLY A 173 -2.43 1.62 -10.33
N TYR A 174 -3.32 2.09 -9.45
CA TYR A 174 -3.74 1.35 -8.26
C TYR A 174 -5.17 0.85 -8.41
N PRO A 175 -5.41 -0.46 -8.57
CA PRO A 175 -6.75 -1.02 -8.67
C PRO A 175 -7.40 -1.16 -7.27
N LEU A 176 -7.33 -0.08 -6.48
CA LEU A 176 -7.93 0.01 -5.15
C LEU A 176 -9.30 0.68 -5.27
N GLN A 177 -10.26 0.21 -4.48
CA GLN A 177 -11.56 0.86 -4.35
C GLN A 177 -11.78 1.25 -2.90
N LEU A 178 -11.85 2.54 -2.63
CA LEU A 178 -12.14 3.07 -1.30
C LEU A 178 -13.56 3.62 -1.29
N GLN A 179 -14.35 3.24 -0.29
CA GLN A 179 -15.71 3.76 -0.11
C GLN A 179 -15.94 4.19 1.33
N ARG A 180 -16.72 5.26 1.50
CA ARG A 180 -17.21 5.69 2.81
C ARG A 180 -18.58 5.05 3.08
N LEU A 181 -18.70 4.35 4.19
CA LEU A 181 -19.91 3.66 4.60
C LEU A 181 -20.88 4.61 5.34
N PRO A 182 -22.20 4.31 5.37
CA PRO A 182 -23.19 5.15 6.05
C PRO A 182 -22.95 5.37 7.55
N ASN A 183 -22.25 4.44 8.21
CA ASN A 183 -21.86 4.56 9.62
C ASN A 183 -20.62 5.45 9.84
N GLY A 184 -20.07 6.05 8.78
CA GLY A 184 -18.89 6.90 8.81
C GLY A 184 -17.55 6.16 8.71
N ASN A 185 -17.55 4.82 8.76
CA ASN A 185 -16.34 4.02 8.52
C ASN A 185 -15.98 4.02 7.04
N TYR A 186 -14.76 3.59 6.73
CA TYR A 186 -14.29 3.41 5.35
C TYR A 186 -14.00 1.95 5.09
N GLU A 187 -14.19 1.53 3.84
CA GLU A 187 -13.83 0.20 3.37
C GLU A 187 -12.95 0.32 2.13
N LEU A 188 -11.77 -0.30 2.17
CA LEU A 188 -10.83 -0.38 1.06
C LEU A 188 -10.81 -1.81 0.53
N LEU A 189 -11.18 -2.00 -0.73
CA LEU A 189 -11.07 -3.27 -1.45
C LEU A 189 -9.79 -3.29 -2.28
N LYS A 190 -8.98 -4.33 -2.08
CA LYS A 190 -7.77 -4.61 -2.85
C LYS A 190 -8.10 -5.47 -4.09
N PRO A 191 -7.26 -5.45 -5.14
CA PRO A 191 -7.52 -6.20 -6.39
C PRO A 191 -7.69 -7.71 -6.17
N GLN A 192 -6.99 -8.24 -5.17
CA GLN A 192 -6.98 -9.65 -4.78
C GLN A 192 -8.11 -10.04 -3.81
N GLY A 193 -9.08 -9.14 -3.60
CA GLY A 193 -10.29 -9.38 -2.82
C GLY A 193 -10.16 -9.08 -1.33
N ASP A 194 -8.96 -8.78 -0.84
CA ASP A 194 -8.75 -8.40 0.56
C ASP A 194 -9.45 -7.06 0.85
N ARG A 195 -10.09 -6.98 2.01
CA ARG A 195 -10.90 -5.87 2.45
C ARG A 195 -10.35 -5.30 3.75
N LEU A 196 -10.06 -4.01 3.76
CA LEU A 196 -9.60 -3.31 4.95
C LEU A 196 -10.73 -2.39 5.42
N THR A 197 -11.03 -2.42 6.71
CA THR A 197 -12.04 -1.56 7.31
C THR A 197 -11.36 -0.55 8.21
N PHE A 198 -11.63 0.72 7.96
CA PHE A 198 -11.16 1.83 8.78
C PHE A 198 -12.32 2.45 9.54
N ASN A 199 -12.11 2.87 10.78
CA ASN A 199 -13.15 3.59 11.52
C ASN A 199 -13.31 5.03 10.99
N ALA A 200 -14.30 5.77 11.51
CA ALA A 200 -14.53 7.17 11.14
C ALA A 200 -13.36 8.13 11.46
N ARG A 201 -12.41 7.73 12.32
CA ARG A 201 -11.15 8.45 12.57
C ARG A 201 -10.03 7.99 11.63
N GLY A 202 -10.32 7.18 10.62
CA GLY A 202 -9.36 6.67 9.66
C GLY A 202 -8.40 5.61 10.18
N ARG A 203 -8.66 4.98 11.33
CA ARG A 203 -7.82 3.88 11.81
C ARG A 203 -8.24 2.54 11.25
N LEU A 204 -7.29 1.73 10.82
CA LEU A 204 -7.52 0.35 10.44
C LEU A 204 -8.01 -0.48 11.64
N ILE A 205 -9.22 -1.03 11.56
CA ILE A 205 -9.84 -1.82 12.65
C ILE A 205 -10.09 -3.28 12.27
N ALA A 206 -10.12 -3.60 10.98
CA ALA A 206 -10.27 -4.97 10.52
C ALA A 206 -9.61 -5.20 9.16
N ILE A 207 -9.17 -6.44 8.93
CA ILE A 207 -8.74 -6.94 7.63
C ILE A 207 -9.47 -8.25 7.38
N GLY A 208 -10.15 -8.36 6.25
CA GLY A 208 -10.84 -9.55 5.78
C GLY A 208 -10.28 -10.04 4.45
N SER A 209 -10.33 -11.34 4.23
CA SER A 209 -10.00 -12.00 2.97
C SER A 209 -11.30 -12.38 2.23
N PRO A 210 -11.24 -12.59 0.90
CA PRO A 210 -12.41 -13.03 0.14
C PRO A 210 -12.90 -14.43 0.56
N ASP A 211 -12.01 -15.24 1.14
CA ASP A 211 -12.31 -16.59 1.65
C ASP A 211 -13.03 -16.57 3.02
N GLY A 212 -13.40 -15.40 3.52
CA GLY A 212 -14.17 -15.22 4.77
C GLY A 212 -13.34 -15.18 6.06
N TYR A 213 -12.01 -15.26 5.96
CA TYR A 213 -11.14 -15.08 7.13
C TYR A 213 -10.98 -13.60 7.43
N SER A 214 -11.08 -13.22 8.70
CA SER A 214 -10.86 -11.83 9.11
C SER A 214 -10.16 -11.77 10.46
N PHE A 215 -9.47 -10.65 10.69
CA PHE A 215 -8.91 -10.32 11.99
C PHE A 215 -9.19 -8.87 12.34
N GLN A 216 -9.28 -8.62 13.65
CA GLN A 216 -9.60 -7.31 14.21
C GLN A 216 -8.38 -6.71 14.89
N LEU A 217 -8.25 -5.39 14.80
CA LEU A 217 -7.19 -4.62 15.41
C LEU A 217 -7.75 -3.84 16.60
N LEU A 218 -7.18 -4.05 17.77
CA LEU A 218 -7.61 -3.41 19.01
C LEU A 218 -6.54 -2.45 19.51
N TYR A 219 -6.97 -1.24 19.86
CA TYR A 219 -6.10 -0.13 20.23
C TYR A 219 -6.28 0.24 21.71
N SER A 220 -5.21 0.75 22.33
CA SER A 220 -5.27 1.36 23.66
C SER A 220 -5.95 2.74 23.62
N GLY A 221 -6.17 3.33 24.80
CA GLY A 221 -6.65 4.71 24.92
C GLY A 221 -5.66 5.77 24.42
N GLU A 222 -4.38 5.42 24.31
CA GLU A 222 -3.31 6.22 23.68
C GLU A 222 -3.18 5.92 22.19
N ASP A 223 -4.17 5.23 21.63
CA ASP A 223 -4.27 4.97 20.20
C ASP A 223 -3.14 4.08 19.62
N ARG A 224 -2.54 3.23 20.46
CA ARG A 224 -1.52 2.24 20.05
C ARG A 224 -2.16 0.88 19.81
N LEU A 225 -1.74 0.17 18.75
CA LEU A 225 -2.23 -1.18 18.45
C LEU A 225 -1.74 -2.15 19.54
N VAL A 226 -2.63 -2.65 20.41
CA VAL A 226 -2.25 -3.54 21.50
C VAL A 226 -2.53 -5.00 21.21
N GLN A 227 -3.51 -5.29 20.35
CA GLN A 227 -3.87 -6.65 19.99
C GLN A 227 -4.32 -6.78 18.54
N VAL A 228 -4.01 -7.93 17.95
CA VAL A 228 -4.68 -8.41 16.75
C VAL A 228 -5.36 -9.73 17.06
N VAL A 229 -6.67 -9.80 16.85
CA VAL A 229 -7.53 -10.94 17.18
C VAL A 229 -7.88 -11.70 15.90
N TYR A 230 -7.45 -12.96 15.83
CA TYR A 230 -7.72 -13.90 14.75
C TYR A 230 -8.98 -14.73 15.03
N PRO A 231 -9.49 -15.44 14.00
CA PRO A 231 -10.49 -16.49 14.21
C PRO A 231 -10.01 -17.48 15.27
N MET A 232 -10.96 -18.07 16.00
CA MET A 232 -10.69 -18.95 17.14
C MET A 232 -9.93 -18.25 18.29
N GLU A 233 -10.09 -16.93 18.43
CA GLU A 233 -9.54 -16.12 19.53
C GLU A 233 -8.01 -16.25 19.70
N ARG A 234 -7.30 -16.52 18.61
CA ARG A 234 -5.83 -16.45 18.62
C ARG A 234 -5.43 -14.97 18.66
N ILE A 235 -4.71 -14.56 19.70
CA ILE A 235 -4.37 -13.15 19.93
C ILE A 235 -2.87 -12.93 19.77
N LEU A 236 -2.51 -11.98 18.92
CA LEU A 236 -1.19 -11.32 18.95
C LEU A 236 -1.24 -10.17 19.94
N ARG A 237 -0.19 -10.03 20.75
CA ARG A 237 -0.06 -8.94 21.72
C ARG A 237 1.14 -8.08 21.39
N PHE A 238 0.96 -6.78 21.50
CA PHE A 238 1.97 -5.76 21.23
C PHE A 238 2.26 -5.01 22.53
N ARG A 239 3.54 -4.80 22.83
CA ARG A 239 3.98 -4.08 24.03
C ARG A 239 4.86 -2.92 23.63
N TYR A 240 4.65 -1.78 24.28
CA TYR A 240 5.35 -0.54 23.98
C TYR A 240 6.11 -0.08 25.22
N ASP A 241 7.17 0.68 25.02
CA ASP A 241 7.80 1.43 26.09
C ASP A 241 6.99 2.71 26.44
N THR A 242 7.53 3.49 27.38
CA THR A 242 6.88 4.72 27.88
C THR A 242 6.82 5.83 26.82
N ILE A 243 7.69 5.81 25.81
CA ILE A 243 7.76 6.84 24.77
C ILE A 243 6.96 6.44 23.50
N GLY A 244 6.57 5.18 23.38
CA GLY A 244 5.71 4.70 22.29
C GLY A 244 6.35 3.81 21.25
N LEU A 245 7.55 3.29 21.52
CA LEU A 245 8.20 2.35 20.63
C LEU A 245 7.79 0.91 20.98
N LEU A 246 7.54 0.11 19.94
CA LEU A 246 7.11 -1.29 20.04
C LEU A 246 8.28 -2.18 20.48
N THR A 247 8.30 -2.58 21.75
CA THR A 247 9.40 -3.36 22.33
C THR A 247 9.23 -4.87 22.18
N GLN A 248 8.00 -5.35 22.03
CA GLN A 248 7.74 -6.78 21.93
C GLN A 248 6.45 -7.12 21.19
N ILE A 249 6.51 -8.18 20.39
CA ILE A 249 5.33 -8.88 19.87
C ILE A 249 5.32 -10.28 20.45
N GLU A 250 4.17 -10.73 20.92
CA GLU A 250 3.95 -12.05 21.50
C GLU A 250 2.82 -12.76 20.73
N ASP A 251 3.10 -13.99 20.31
CA ASP A 251 2.15 -14.81 19.57
C ASP A 251 1.22 -15.64 20.48
N PRO A 252 0.19 -16.30 19.93
CA PRO A 252 -0.78 -17.03 20.74
C PRO A 252 -0.19 -18.21 21.54
N ILE A 253 0.99 -18.71 21.17
CA ILE A 253 1.69 -19.80 21.85
C ILE A 253 2.87 -19.31 22.71
N GLY A 254 2.99 -17.99 22.91
CA GLY A 254 3.98 -17.37 23.78
C GLY A 254 5.36 -17.13 23.13
N ARG A 255 5.51 -17.33 21.82
CA ARG A 255 6.76 -16.95 21.12
C ARG A 255 6.84 -15.44 21.01
N THR A 256 8.04 -14.90 21.21
CA THR A 256 8.23 -13.44 21.29
C THR A 256 9.28 -12.94 20.32
N VAL A 257 8.99 -11.86 19.63
CA VAL A 257 10.00 -11.01 18.98
C VAL A 257 10.27 -9.82 19.89
N ARG A 258 11.53 -9.44 20.08
CA ARG A 258 11.93 -8.28 20.89
C ARG A 258 12.69 -7.26 20.06
N TYR A 259 12.49 -6.00 20.39
CA TYR A 259 13.05 -4.85 19.68
C TYR A 259 13.80 -3.96 20.66
N HIS A 260 14.97 -3.47 20.22
CA HIS A 260 15.85 -2.64 21.03
C HIS A 260 16.23 -1.38 20.28
N TYR A 261 16.29 -0.28 21.03
CA TYR A 261 16.48 1.06 20.50
C TYR A 261 17.69 1.72 21.15
N ASP A 262 18.31 2.65 20.43
CA ASP A 262 19.30 3.56 21.01
C ASP A 262 18.64 4.79 21.66
N SER A 263 19.46 5.69 22.21
CA SER A 263 18.99 6.94 22.84
C SER A 263 18.39 7.95 21.86
N GLN A 264 18.50 7.70 20.55
CA GLN A 264 17.88 8.50 19.48
C GLN A 264 16.61 7.83 18.95
N HIS A 265 16.09 6.83 19.66
CA HIS A 265 14.86 6.10 19.34
C HIS A 265 14.94 5.34 18.00
N ARG A 266 16.15 5.02 17.53
CA ARG A 266 16.37 4.21 16.32
C ARG A 266 16.40 2.75 16.67
N LEU A 267 15.75 1.90 15.88
CA LEU A 267 15.79 0.45 16.07
C LEU A 267 17.17 -0.12 15.75
N VAL A 268 17.92 -0.56 16.76
CA VAL A 268 19.30 -1.06 16.59
C VAL A 268 19.40 -2.57 16.62
N ARG A 269 18.41 -3.28 17.19
CA ARG A 269 18.43 -4.75 17.26
C ARG A 269 17.04 -5.37 17.34
N VAL A 270 16.87 -6.47 16.62
CA VAL A 270 15.68 -7.32 16.62
C VAL A 270 16.13 -8.70 17.08
N VAL A 271 15.39 -9.33 17.99
CA VAL A 271 15.65 -10.71 18.43
C VAL A 271 14.42 -11.55 18.13
N ASN A 272 14.58 -12.56 17.28
CA ASN A 272 13.49 -13.47 16.93
C ASN A 272 13.24 -14.50 18.05
N PRO A 273 12.16 -15.30 17.97
CA PRO A 273 11.85 -16.30 19.00
C PRO A 273 12.92 -17.37 19.20
N GLN A 274 13.76 -17.62 18.19
CA GLN A 274 14.88 -18.57 18.24
C GLN A 274 16.15 -17.97 18.89
N GLY A 275 16.11 -16.69 19.29
CA GLY A 275 17.25 -15.98 19.89
C GLY A 275 18.26 -15.44 18.88
N GLN A 276 18.02 -15.62 17.58
CA GLN A 276 18.83 -15.00 16.54
C GLN A 276 18.51 -13.51 16.51
N SER A 277 19.52 -12.69 16.18
CA SER A 277 19.32 -11.25 16.12
C SER A 277 19.86 -10.62 14.85
N LYS A 278 19.14 -9.61 14.37
CA LYS A 278 19.56 -8.69 13.33
C LYS A 278 19.83 -7.33 13.95
N THR A 279 20.91 -6.68 13.54
CA THR A 279 21.33 -5.37 14.04
C THR A 279 21.36 -4.36 12.93
N TYR A 280 21.11 -3.10 13.26
CA TYR A 280 21.12 -2.00 12.31
C TYR A 280 22.04 -0.89 12.80
N THR A 281 22.73 -0.29 11.84
CA THR A 281 23.58 0.88 12.02
C THR A 281 23.05 2.02 11.19
N TYR A 282 23.26 3.24 11.67
CA TYR A 282 22.69 4.44 11.06
C TYR A 282 23.70 5.56 11.01
N ASP A 283 23.59 6.40 9.99
CA ASP A 283 24.23 7.70 9.96
C ASP A 283 23.48 8.74 10.83
N ARG A 284 23.91 10.01 10.72
CA ARG A 284 23.33 11.14 11.46
C ARG A 284 21.92 11.54 10.99
N ASP A 285 21.54 11.15 9.77
CA ASP A 285 20.25 11.48 9.15
C ASP A 285 19.25 10.31 9.28
N HIS A 286 19.55 9.38 10.20
CA HIS A 286 18.79 8.15 10.46
C HIS A 286 18.75 7.19 9.27
N LEU A 287 19.68 7.30 8.32
CA LEU A 287 19.78 6.40 7.18
C LEU A 287 20.55 5.14 7.57
N LEU A 288 20.04 3.97 7.17
CA LEU A 288 20.74 2.69 7.36
C LEU A 288 22.10 2.70 6.65
N THR A 289 23.14 2.19 7.33
CA THR A 289 24.53 2.08 6.84
C THR A 289 25.09 0.68 7.04
#